data_AF-A0A951VQV0-F1
#
_entry.id   AF-A0A951VQV0-F1
#
_cell.length_a   1.000
_cell.length_b   1.000
_cell.length_c   1.000
_cell.angle_alpha   90.00
_cell.angle_beta   90.00
_cell.angle_gamma   90.00
#
_symmetry.space_group_name_H-M   'P 1'
#
loop_
_entity.id
_entity.type
_entity.pdbx_description
1 polymer ?
#
loop_
_entity_poly.entity_id
_entity_poly.type
_entity_poly.pdbx_seq_one_letter_code
_entity_poly.pdbx_strand_id
1 'polypeptide(L)'
;MTVPATCDGAGTAEVPPRLAAMVDRMLCLLDRASASVVETGRPCGRRLAVGLGLLCVFPLILLATPHVFVVRWHKDAFIPLEAGWRFINGQVPHIDYYSPLGWLYPALHGWAMQIFGVSAMALIQANLLIMPVVVGAGLLATSGGRLSVWPRLGLVAALGLAVLSPRFADGSVVEIVHLANYNRHGWALATIVLVAALIEPTRRSPARLAAETAMLTGLTLALFYLKITFFAWAGLGLMLAVLLVPANRAVAFFGGAGALAVLAACTAASDLNIGYFHDILQAKESLGGTYGLTERAPGFRKFLGDLWQNVGSLSAIVVIGVWLLRSADGVAERRAARAATLAVMLLAASALAINNQNHQHHLFGLLALLLILLGATVRRAEARQGVAARRAAAGVAALSLIVTAPQVVKDGLAIPLNVLLPLVSPTVKATAIAGTPIDDLMLVAAQNRRKETSRPLTLVMSGELSAEAHEAFELQLTGADVQLLLDDGHRMLSAHAPGATVLSVSFSSWFSFFTGTRPPVGGGLWWHYGRTFSENSPPDADRLLADADVVMLPRFREFDDTEAMWKLIGDAVRARYDIAAQSPLWTLWKKRPDMAHNEGGVK
;
A
#
# COMPACT_ATOMS: atom_id res chain seq x y z
N MET A 1 -43.67 -29.16 -20.57
CA MET A 1 -43.22 -27.76 -20.73
C MET A 1 -41.74 -27.72 -20.45
N THR A 2 -40.96 -27.74 -21.52
CA THR A 2 -39.50 -27.79 -21.55
C THR A 2 -38.94 -26.38 -21.62
N VAL A 3 -38.10 -26.03 -20.65
CA VAL A 3 -37.35 -24.77 -20.62
C VAL A 3 -36.14 -24.92 -21.56
N PRO A 4 -35.90 -23.99 -22.50
CA PRO A 4 -34.72 -24.07 -23.35
C PRO A 4 -33.48 -23.53 -22.62
N ALA A 5 -32.39 -24.29 -22.72
CA ALA A 5 -31.05 -23.86 -22.37
C ALA A 5 -30.47 -23.06 -23.54
N THR A 6 -30.04 -21.82 -23.30
CA THR A 6 -29.11 -21.09 -24.17
C THR A 6 -28.08 -20.39 -23.29
N CYS A 7 -26.95 -21.08 -23.10
CA CYS A 7 -25.68 -20.47 -22.70
C CYS A 7 -24.89 -20.16 -23.97
N ASP A 8 -25.29 -19.12 -24.70
CA ASP A 8 -24.50 -18.56 -25.79
C ASP A 8 -24.19 -17.11 -25.45
N GLY A 9 -22.95 -16.86 -25.02
CA GLY A 9 -22.52 -15.52 -24.61
C GLY A 9 -21.16 -15.44 -23.93
N ALA A 10 -20.27 -16.42 -24.10
CA ALA A 10 -18.86 -16.22 -23.78
C ALA A 10 -18.20 -15.52 -24.97
N GLY A 11 -18.42 -14.21 -25.08
CA GLY A 11 -17.67 -13.37 -26.01
C GLY A 11 -16.18 -13.53 -25.69
N THR A 12 -15.41 -14.03 -26.65
CA THR A 12 -13.95 -13.97 -26.59
C THR A 12 -13.59 -12.49 -26.46
N ALA A 13 -13.13 -12.07 -25.29
CA ALA A 13 -12.69 -10.71 -25.06
C ALA A 13 -11.53 -10.42 -26.02
N GLU A 14 -11.81 -9.75 -27.14
CA GLU A 14 -10.78 -9.24 -28.03
C GLU A 14 -9.87 -8.34 -27.20
N VAL A 15 -8.58 -8.68 -27.17
CA VAL A 15 -7.56 -7.82 -26.59
C VAL A 15 -7.70 -6.45 -27.26
N PRO A 16 -7.92 -5.36 -26.51
CA PRO A 16 -8.14 -4.05 -27.11
C PRO A 16 -7.01 -3.74 -28.09
N PRO A 17 -7.28 -3.30 -29.34
CA PRO A 17 -6.25 -3.07 -30.35
C PRO A 17 -5.12 -2.14 -29.89
N ARG A 18 -5.42 -1.23 -28.95
CA ARG A 18 -4.46 -0.34 -28.30
C ARG A 18 -3.44 -1.08 -27.41
N LEU A 19 -3.88 -2.13 -26.71
CA LEU A 19 -3.02 -2.93 -25.85
C LEU A 19 -2.07 -3.79 -26.68
N ALA A 20 -2.57 -4.42 -27.76
CA ALA A 20 -1.74 -5.16 -28.71
C ALA A 20 -0.64 -4.28 -29.34
N ALA A 21 -1.03 -3.09 -29.83
CA ALA A 21 -0.08 -2.14 -30.40
C ALA A 21 0.96 -1.62 -29.38
N MET A 22 0.57 -1.46 -28.11
CA MET A 22 1.48 -1.07 -27.04
C MET A 22 2.49 -2.18 -26.71
N VAL A 23 2.02 -3.43 -26.62
CA VAL A 23 2.86 -4.62 -26.39
C VAL A 23 3.88 -4.76 -27.51
N ASP A 24 3.46 -4.66 -28.78
CA ASP A 24 4.36 -4.76 -29.94
C ASP A 24 5.43 -3.67 -29.95
N ARG A 25 5.07 -2.41 -29.63
CA ARG A 25 6.05 -1.32 -29.52
C ARG A 25 7.06 -1.57 -28.40
N MET A 26 6.63 -2.11 -27.26
CA MET A 26 7.51 -2.41 -26.14
C MET A 26 8.43 -3.61 -26.42
N LEU A 27 7.92 -4.67 -27.05
CA LEU A 27 8.73 -5.80 -27.50
C LEU A 27 9.79 -5.33 -28.50
N CYS A 28 9.42 -4.45 -29.44
CA CYS A 28 10.38 -3.84 -30.35
C CYS A 28 11.44 -2.98 -29.62
N LEU A 29 11.06 -2.25 -28.56
CA LEU A 29 12.01 -1.50 -27.72
C LEU A 29 12.94 -2.42 -26.93
N LEU A 30 12.44 -3.54 -26.41
CA LEU A 30 13.25 -4.56 -25.75
C LEU A 30 14.24 -5.20 -26.72
N ASP A 31 13.81 -5.50 -27.95
CA ASP A 31 14.68 -6.01 -29.00
C ASP A 31 15.77 -5.00 -29.37
N ARG A 32 15.44 -3.72 -29.57
CA ARG A 32 16.42 -2.66 -29.84
C ARG A 32 17.38 -2.44 -28.66
N ALA A 33 16.87 -2.45 -27.44
CA ALA A 33 17.70 -2.35 -26.25
C ALA A 33 18.65 -3.55 -26.16
N SER A 34 18.17 -4.75 -26.45
CA SER A 34 19.00 -5.97 -26.49
C SER A 34 20.08 -5.88 -27.58
N ALA A 35 19.73 -5.38 -28.77
CA ALA A 35 20.66 -5.22 -29.89
C ALA A 35 21.75 -4.19 -29.60
N SER A 36 21.40 -3.01 -29.06
CA SER A 36 22.38 -1.98 -28.68
C SER A 36 23.36 -2.47 -27.59
N VAL A 37 22.89 -3.34 -26.70
CA VAL A 37 23.71 -3.91 -25.64
C VAL A 37 24.64 -5.00 -26.19
N VAL A 38 24.22 -5.73 -27.22
CA VAL A 38 25.06 -6.69 -27.95
C VAL A 38 26.22 -5.98 -28.66
N GLU A 39 25.98 -4.82 -29.28
CA GLU A 39 27.03 -4.04 -29.97
C GLU A 39 28.12 -3.51 -29.03
N THR A 40 27.81 -3.21 -27.76
CA THR A 40 28.80 -2.68 -26.82
C THR A 40 29.78 -3.72 -26.24
N GLY A 41 29.59 -5.01 -26.54
CA GLY A 41 30.53 -6.09 -26.17
C GLY A 41 30.75 -6.33 -24.67
N ARG A 42 30.05 -5.62 -23.77
CA ARG A 42 30.24 -5.75 -22.31
C ARG A 42 29.28 -6.79 -21.72
N PRO A 43 29.74 -7.97 -21.26
CA PRO A 43 28.88 -9.06 -20.78
C PRO A 43 27.99 -8.67 -19.58
N CYS A 44 28.35 -7.62 -18.82
CA CYS A 44 27.51 -7.10 -17.73
C CYS A 44 26.27 -6.35 -18.22
N GLY A 45 26.33 -5.66 -19.36
CA GLY A 45 25.18 -4.93 -19.91
C GLY A 45 24.07 -5.88 -20.34
N ARG A 46 24.45 -6.98 -21.03
CA ARG A 46 23.50 -7.98 -21.53
C ARG A 46 22.70 -8.65 -20.41
N ARG A 47 23.37 -9.02 -19.31
CA ARG A 47 22.70 -9.63 -18.15
C ARG A 47 21.70 -8.69 -17.48
N LEU A 48 22.07 -7.41 -17.36
CA LEU A 48 21.19 -6.38 -16.79
C LEU A 48 19.94 -6.19 -17.66
N ALA A 49 20.12 -6.06 -18.98
CA ALA A 49 19.02 -5.90 -19.92
C ALA A 49 18.05 -7.08 -19.89
N VAL A 50 18.56 -8.32 -19.89
CA VAL A 50 17.72 -9.53 -19.78
C VAL A 50 16.95 -9.56 -18.45
N GLY A 51 17.63 -9.27 -17.33
CA GLY A 51 16.97 -9.24 -16.02
C GLY A 51 15.85 -8.19 -15.93
N LEU A 52 16.07 -7.01 -16.49
CA LEU A 52 15.05 -5.96 -16.56
C LEU A 52 13.91 -6.32 -17.51
N GLY A 53 14.21 -6.93 -18.67
CA GLY A 53 13.19 -7.41 -19.60
C GLY A 53 12.27 -8.45 -18.95
N LEU A 54 12.82 -9.38 -18.17
CA LEU A 54 12.02 -10.34 -17.39
C LEU A 54 11.16 -9.65 -16.33
N LEU A 55 11.67 -8.62 -15.67
CA LEU A 55 10.90 -7.85 -14.69
C LEU A 55 9.73 -7.08 -15.34
N CYS A 56 9.88 -6.66 -16.60
CA CYS A 56 8.81 -5.98 -17.36
C CYS A 56 7.62 -6.87 -17.70
N VAL A 57 7.73 -8.21 -17.61
CA VAL A 57 6.59 -9.12 -17.85
C VAL A 57 5.48 -8.89 -16.82
N PHE A 58 5.82 -8.63 -15.57
CA PHE A 58 4.85 -8.45 -14.48
C PHE A 58 3.95 -7.22 -14.63
N PRO A 59 4.47 -5.99 -14.87
CA PRO A 59 3.61 -4.86 -15.14
C PRO A 59 2.77 -5.03 -16.42
N LEU A 60 3.27 -5.78 -17.42
CA LEU A 60 2.48 -6.09 -18.62
C LEU A 60 1.28 -7.00 -18.31
N ILE A 61 1.47 -8.03 -17.47
CA ILE A 61 0.36 -8.87 -16.99
C ILE A 61 -0.71 -8.02 -16.30
N LEU A 62 -0.27 -7.10 -15.42
CA LEU A 62 -1.18 -6.20 -14.71
C LEU A 62 -1.91 -5.22 -15.64
N LEU A 63 -1.22 -4.65 -16.63
CA LEU A 63 -1.81 -3.79 -17.65
C LEU A 63 -2.82 -4.52 -18.54
N ALA A 64 -2.60 -5.81 -18.79
CA ALA A 64 -3.50 -6.66 -19.55
C ALA A 64 -4.69 -7.19 -18.72
N THR A 65 -4.71 -6.94 -17.42
CA THR A 65 -5.79 -7.41 -16.55
C THR A 65 -7.02 -6.52 -16.75
N PRO A 66 -8.21 -7.08 -17.09
CA PRO A 66 -9.42 -6.28 -17.31
C PRO A 66 -10.16 -5.90 -16.03
N HIS A 67 -9.79 -6.52 -14.89
CA HIS A 67 -10.51 -6.42 -13.63
C HIS A 67 -9.56 -6.35 -12.42
N VAL A 68 -10.04 -5.79 -11.31
CA VAL A 68 -9.40 -5.89 -10.01
C VAL A 68 -10.07 -6.98 -9.20
N PHE A 69 -9.27 -7.88 -8.62
CA PHE A 69 -9.79 -9.01 -7.86
C PHE A 69 -9.51 -8.84 -6.37
N VAL A 70 -10.55 -8.94 -5.52
CA VAL A 70 -10.42 -8.80 -4.07
C VAL A 70 -11.08 -9.98 -3.37
N VAL A 71 -10.30 -10.69 -2.55
CA VAL A 71 -10.70 -11.93 -1.88
C VAL A 71 -11.20 -11.71 -0.44
N ARG A 72 -10.73 -10.62 0.20
CA ARG A 72 -11.06 -10.28 1.58
C ARG A 72 -10.79 -8.80 1.85
N TRP A 73 -11.31 -8.31 2.98
CA TRP A 73 -11.21 -6.91 3.40
C TRP A 73 -11.67 -5.96 2.29
N HIS A 74 -12.78 -6.30 1.66
CA HIS A 74 -13.29 -5.59 0.48
C HIS A 74 -13.48 -4.09 0.72
N LYS A 75 -13.88 -3.70 1.94
CA LYS A 75 -14.03 -2.30 2.37
C LYS A 75 -12.72 -1.48 2.29
N ASP A 76 -11.57 -2.13 2.46
CA ASP A 76 -10.28 -1.45 2.45
C ASP A 76 -9.86 -1.08 1.02
N ALA A 77 -10.41 -1.76 0.00
CA ALA A 77 -10.18 -1.39 -1.40
C ALA A 77 -10.75 0.00 -1.72
N PHE A 78 -11.77 0.46 -0.99
CA PHE A 78 -12.35 1.78 -1.18
C PHE A 78 -11.50 2.92 -0.60
N ILE A 79 -10.57 2.64 0.32
CA ILE A 79 -9.66 3.66 0.88
C ILE A 79 -8.84 4.34 -0.23
N PRO A 80 -8.01 3.63 -1.01
CA PRO A 80 -7.28 4.23 -2.13
C PRO A 80 -8.16 4.77 -3.26
N LEU A 81 -9.33 4.15 -3.52
CA LEU A 81 -10.24 4.63 -4.56
C LEU A 81 -10.82 5.99 -4.19
N GLU A 82 -11.34 6.12 -2.97
CA GLU A 82 -11.80 7.40 -2.41
C GLU A 82 -10.66 8.42 -2.34
N ALA A 83 -9.44 8.00 -1.96
CA ALA A 83 -8.28 8.89 -1.93
C ALA A 83 -8.01 9.51 -3.31
N GLY A 84 -7.96 8.67 -4.34
CA GLY A 84 -7.75 9.12 -5.72
C GLY A 84 -8.91 9.97 -6.23
N TRP A 85 -10.14 9.59 -5.89
CA TRP A 85 -11.34 10.34 -6.27
C TRP A 85 -11.37 11.75 -5.67
N ARG A 86 -11.06 11.88 -4.37
CA ARG A 86 -10.90 13.18 -3.70
C ARG A 86 -9.84 14.03 -4.38
N PHE A 87 -8.69 13.44 -4.70
CA PHE A 87 -7.60 14.13 -5.38
C PHE A 87 -8.03 14.71 -6.74
N ILE A 88 -8.70 13.92 -7.59
CA ILE A 88 -9.12 14.41 -8.91
C ILE A 88 -10.29 15.39 -8.85
N ASN A 89 -11.06 15.39 -7.75
CA ASN A 89 -12.07 16.40 -7.44
C ASN A 89 -11.48 17.66 -6.79
N GLY A 90 -10.14 17.78 -6.73
CA GLY A 90 -9.45 18.97 -6.26
C GLY A 90 -9.33 19.09 -4.74
N GLN A 91 -9.67 18.04 -3.99
CA GLN A 91 -9.49 18.06 -2.53
C GLN A 91 -8.03 17.79 -2.16
N VAL A 92 -7.58 18.51 -1.15
CA VAL A 92 -6.24 18.43 -0.59
C VAL A 92 -6.30 17.70 0.75
N PRO A 93 -5.59 16.55 0.92
CA PRO A 93 -5.52 15.88 2.21
C PRO A 93 -4.99 16.82 3.30
N HIS A 94 -5.45 16.62 4.52
CA HIS A 94 -5.14 17.39 5.72
C HIS A 94 -5.77 18.78 5.81
N ILE A 95 -6.20 19.34 4.68
CA ILE A 95 -6.91 20.63 4.62
C ILE A 95 -8.40 20.37 4.43
N ASP A 96 -8.77 19.57 3.41
CA ASP A 96 -10.16 19.31 3.09
C ASP A 96 -10.68 18.05 3.78
N TYR A 97 -9.81 17.12 4.16
CA TYR A 97 -10.20 15.88 4.85
C TYR A 97 -9.05 15.33 5.68
N TYR A 98 -9.39 14.63 6.76
CA TYR A 98 -8.45 13.98 7.65
C TYR A 98 -7.80 12.77 6.98
N SER A 99 -6.47 12.65 7.07
CA SER A 99 -5.74 11.46 6.70
C SER A 99 -4.46 11.29 7.53
N PRO A 100 -4.21 10.12 8.12
CA PRO A 100 -2.91 9.83 8.74
C PRO A 100 -1.84 9.43 7.70
N LEU A 101 -2.17 9.39 6.41
CA LEU A 101 -1.22 9.16 5.31
C LEU A 101 -0.91 10.48 4.63
N GLY A 102 0.31 10.65 4.16
CA GLY A 102 0.67 11.88 3.47
C GLY A 102 0.06 12.00 2.07
N TRP A 103 0.22 13.19 1.50
CA TRP A 103 -0.33 13.60 0.21
C TRP A 103 -0.01 12.70 -1.00
N LEU A 104 1.15 12.03 -1.02
CA LEU A 104 1.57 11.19 -2.14
C LEU A 104 0.64 9.99 -2.34
N TYR A 105 -0.01 9.50 -1.28
CA TYR A 105 -0.88 8.34 -1.39
C TYR A 105 -2.16 8.61 -2.20
N PRO A 106 -2.97 9.64 -1.88
CA PRO A 106 -4.04 10.12 -2.75
C PRO A 106 -3.56 10.47 -4.16
N ALA A 107 -2.42 11.18 -4.27
CA ALA A 107 -1.90 11.64 -5.55
C ALA A 107 -1.57 10.48 -6.51
N LEU A 108 -0.96 9.39 -6.03
CA LEU A 108 -0.65 8.22 -6.88
C LEU A 108 -1.91 7.58 -7.47
N HIS A 109 -2.99 7.47 -6.69
CA HIS A 109 -4.25 6.90 -7.16
C HIS A 109 -5.00 7.89 -8.07
N GLY A 110 -4.98 9.18 -7.73
CA GLY A 110 -5.58 10.22 -8.55
C GLY A 110 -4.89 10.37 -9.91
N TRP A 111 -3.55 10.33 -9.96
CA TRP A 111 -2.81 10.32 -11.22
C TRP A 111 -3.09 9.06 -12.04
N ALA A 112 -3.24 7.90 -11.39
CA ALA A 112 -3.67 6.69 -12.09
C ALA A 112 -5.03 6.90 -12.76
N MET A 113 -6.01 7.46 -12.04
CA MET A 113 -7.32 7.79 -12.60
C MET A 113 -7.26 8.82 -13.74
N GLN A 114 -6.40 9.83 -13.63
CA GLN A 114 -6.22 10.84 -14.69
C GLN A 114 -5.56 10.27 -15.96
N ILE A 115 -4.61 9.34 -15.81
CA ILE A 115 -3.84 8.78 -16.93
C ILE A 115 -4.62 7.66 -17.63
N PHE A 116 -5.24 6.76 -16.85
CA PHE A 116 -5.84 5.53 -17.36
C PHE A 116 -7.38 5.55 -17.39
N GLY A 117 -8.01 6.57 -16.82
CA GLY A 117 -9.45 6.66 -16.64
C GLY A 117 -9.88 6.34 -15.21
N VAL A 118 -11.04 6.86 -14.83
CA VAL A 118 -11.61 6.66 -13.49
C VAL A 118 -12.22 5.26 -13.42
N SER A 119 -11.52 4.32 -12.76
CA SER A 119 -12.04 2.97 -12.52
C SER A 119 -11.38 2.28 -11.32
N ALA A 120 -11.85 1.09 -10.91
CA ALA A 120 -11.25 0.33 -9.80
C ALA A 120 -9.81 -0.10 -10.13
N MET A 121 -9.46 -0.24 -11.41
CA MET A 121 -8.09 -0.50 -11.88
C MET A 121 -7.05 0.50 -11.38
N ALA A 122 -7.46 1.69 -10.90
CA ALA A 122 -6.59 2.63 -10.20
C ALA A 122 -5.80 1.96 -9.05
N LEU A 123 -6.34 0.92 -8.41
CA LEU A 123 -5.67 0.09 -7.39
C LEU A 123 -4.39 -0.59 -7.89
N ILE A 124 -4.41 -1.05 -9.13
CA ILE A 124 -3.27 -1.71 -9.80
C ILE A 124 -2.38 -0.65 -10.44
N GLN A 125 -2.99 0.32 -11.11
CA GLN A 125 -2.29 1.32 -11.91
C GLN A 125 -1.43 2.26 -11.04
N ALA A 126 -1.86 2.60 -9.83
CA ALA A 126 -1.03 3.35 -8.88
C ALA A 126 0.31 2.63 -8.59
N ASN A 127 0.30 1.30 -8.50
CA ASN A 127 1.53 0.50 -8.32
C ASN A 127 2.42 0.54 -9.57
N LEU A 128 1.82 0.60 -10.77
CA LEU A 128 2.55 0.73 -12.03
C LEU A 128 3.27 2.07 -12.14
N LEU A 129 2.68 3.16 -11.60
CA LEU A 129 3.30 4.50 -11.63
C LEU A 129 4.56 4.59 -10.77
N ILE A 130 4.58 3.95 -9.61
CA ILE A 130 5.73 4.01 -8.69
C ILE A 130 6.84 3.01 -9.05
N MET A 131 6.53 1.92 -9.78
CA MET A 131 7.49 0.88 -10.11
C MET A 131 8.74 1.40 -10.86
N PRO A 132 8.64 2.26 -11.89
CA PRO A 132 9.80 2.84 -12.56
C PRO A 132 10.72 3.63 -11.61
N VAL A 133 10.14 4.35 -10.64
CA VAL A 133 10.91 5.09 -9.62
C VAL A 133 11.70 4.11 -8.75
N VAL A 134 11.06 3.03 -8.29
CA VAL A 134 11.68 1.99 -7.46
C VAL A 134 12.80 1.27 -8.22
N VAL A 135 12.56 0.89 -9.48
CA VAL A 135 13.56 0.21 -10.31
C VAL A 135 14.73 1.15 -10.64
N GLY A 136 14.46 2.36 -11.11
CA GLY A 136 15.48 3.34 -11.48
C GLY A 136 16.34 3.77 -10.29
N ALA A 137 15.70 4.15 -9.18
CA ALA A 137 16.40 4.52 -7.96
C ALA A 137 17.13 3.33 -7.32
N GLY A 138 16.54 2.13 -7.36
CA GLY A 138 17.20 0.90 -6.89
C GLY A 138 18.46 0.58 -7.70
N LEU A 139 18.44 0.72 -9.03
CA LEU A 139 19.62 0.55 -9.88
C LEU A 139 20.70 1.60 -9.58
N LEU A 140 20.31 2.86 -9.36
CA LEU A 140 21.24 3.93 -9.00
C LEU A 140 21.87 3.65 -7.62
N ALA A 141 21.05 3.37 -6.60
CA ALA A 141 21.48 3.12 -5.22
C ALA A 141 22.41 1.91 -5.07
N THR A 142 22.30 0.91 -5.96
CA THR A 142 23.09 -0.33 -5.91
C THR A 142 24.28 -0.34 -6.88
N SER A 143 24.44 0.71 -7.69
CA SER A 143 25.53 0.84 -8.67
C SER A 143 26.82 1.42 -8.04
N GLY A 144 27.76 1.93 -8.85
CA GLY A 144 29.00 2.56 -8.32
C GLY A 144 29.94 1.57 -7.64
N GLY A 145 29.76 0.29 -7.99
CA GLY A 145 30.38 -0.79 -7.28
C GLY A 145 29.96 -0.84 -5.81
N ARG A 146 28.67 -0.71 -5.47
CA ARG A 146 28.09 -1.09 -4.15
C ARG A 146 27.65 -2.55 -4.07
N LEU A 147 26.94 -3.04 -5.09
CA LEU A 147 26.57 -4.45 -5.26
C LEU A 147 27.12 -5.01 -6.59
N SER A 148 27.39 -6.31 -6.64
CA SER A 148 27.65 -7.02 -7.90
C SER A 148 26.35 -7.17 -8.71
N VAL A 149 26.44 -7.62 -9.96
CA VAL A 149 25.31 -7.61 -10.91
C VAL A 149 24.11 -8.44 -10.42
N TRP A 150 24.35 -9.63 -9.87
CA TRP A 150 23.26 -10.54 -9.48
C TRP A 150 22.53 -10.11 -8.21
N PRO A 151 23.20 -9.75 -7.09
CA PRO A 151 22.51 -9.20 -5.92
C PRO A 151 21.78 -7.89 -6.23
N ARG A 152 22.35 -7.07 -7.12
CA ARG A 152 21.67 -5.86 -7.63
C ARG A 152 20.37 -6.22 -8.33
N LEU A 153 20.41 -7.12 -9.31
CA LEU A 153 19.22 -7.56 -10.04
C LEU A 153 18.19 -8.19 -9.12
N GLY A 154 18.62 -9.07 -8.21
CA GLY A 154 17.74 -9.72 -7.25
C GLY A 154 17.05 -8.74 -6.31
N LEU A 155 17.78 -7.74 -5.79
CA LEU A 155 17.19 -6.70 -4.93
C LEU A 155 16.21 -5.83 -5.71
N VAL A 156 16.59 -5.34 -6.88
CA VAL A 156 15.72 -4.48 -7.69
C VAL A 156 14.46 -5.23 -8.14
N ALA A 157 14.60 -6.50 -8.53
CA ALA A 157 13.46 -7.34 -8.88
C ALA A 157 12.55 -7.60 -7.67
N ALA A 158 13.12 -7.92 -6.51
CA ALA A 158 12.33 -8.13 -5.28
C ALA A 158 11.55 -6.87 -4.88
N LEU A 159 12.17 -5.69 -4.93
CA LEU A 159 11.51 -4.42 -4.62
C LEU A 159 10.43 -4.07 -5.65
N GLY A 160 10.71 -4.28 -6.94
CA GLY A 160 9.72 -4.08 -8.01
C GLY A 160 8.52 -5.00 -7.84
N LEU A 161 8.74 -6.29 -7.58
CA LEU A 161 7.68 -7.28 -7.34
C LEU A 161 6.88 -6.97 -6.08
N ALA A 162 7.53 -6.58 -4.99
CA ALA A 162 6.85 -6.22 -3.74
C ALA A 162 5.88 -5.04 -3.95
N VAL A 163 6.28 -4.05 -4.75
CA VAL A 163 5.47 -2.87 -5.07
C VAL A 163 4.32 -3.20 -6.03
N LEU A 164 4.55 -4.07 -7.02
CA LEU A 164 3.52 -4.48 -7.97
C LEU A 164 2.52 -5.48 -7.39
N SER A 165 2.93 -6.26 -6.40
CA SER A 165 2.15 -7.38 -5.95
C SER A 165 0.81 -6.93 -5.32
N PRO A 166 -0.31 -7.62 -5.60
CA PRO A 166 -1.64 -7.25 -5.11
C PRO A 166 -2.05 -7.97 -3.82
N ARG A 167 -1.21 -8.87 -3.30
CA ARG A 167 -1.59 -9.73 -2.16
C ARG A 167 -1.59 -8.98 -0.83
N PHE A 168 -2.08 -9.64 0.22
CA PHE A 168 -1.73 -9.24 1.57
C PHE A 168 -0.28 -9.62 1.83
N ALA A 169 0.49 -8.70 2.39
CA ALA A 169 1.93 -8.87 2.38
C ALA A 169 2.44 -10.00 3.32
N ASP A 170 1.62 -10.44 4.27
CA ASP A 170 1.85 -11.67 5.06
C ASP A 170 1.01 -12.84 4.61
N GLY A 171 0.12 -12.56 3.66
CA GLY A 171 -0.79 -13.54 3.15
C GLY A 171 -0.14 -14.58 2.25
N SER A 172 -0.92 -15.61 1.99
CA SER A 172 -0.67 -16.58 0.94
C SER A 172 -0.73 -15.94 -0.45
N VAL A 173 -0.34 -16.69 -1.47
CA VAL A 173 -0.34 -16.23 -2.87
C VAL A 173 -1.72 -15.95 -3.43
N VAL A 174 -2.77 -16.49 -2.81
CA VAL A 174 -4.17 -16.33 -3.25
C VAL A 174 -4.91 -15.24 -2.48
N GLU A 175 -4.29 -14.62 -1.48
CA GLU A 175 -4.93 -13.56 -0.69
C GLU A 175 -4.75 -12.20 -1.36
N ILE A 176 -5.36 -12.05 -2.54
CA ILE A 176 -5.37 -10.84 -3.36
C ILE A 176 -6.32 -9.82 -2.72
N VAL A 177 -5.80 -8.67 -2.30
CA VAL A 177 -6.57 -7.69 -1.49
C VAL A 177 -6.30 -6.22 -1.82
N HIS A 178 -5.20 -5.91 -2.51
CA HIS A 178 -4.75 -4.53 -2.80
C HIS A 178 -4.59 -3.62 -1.56
N LEU A 179 -4.58 -4.22 -0.37
CA LEU A 179 -4.53 -3.54 0.92
C LEU A 179 -3.18 -2.90 1.21
N ALA A 180 -3.23 -1.67 1.74
CA ALA A 180 -2.10 -0.96 2.34
C ALA A 180 -0.85 -0.96 1.44
N ASN A 181 -1.05 -0.76 0.13
CA ASN A 181 0.02 -0.66 -0.85
C ASN A 181 1.05 0.44 -0.51
N TYR A 182 0.65 1.51 0.20
CA TYR A 182 1.58 2.50 0.76
C TYR A 182 2.65 1.88 1.68
N ASN A 183 2.36 0.80 2.41
CA ASN A 183 3.39 0.12 3.23
C ASN A 183 4.43 -0.57 2.33
N ARG A 184 4.00 -1.18 1.22
CA ARG A 184 4.91 -1.83 0.25
C ARG A 184 5.79 -0.81 -0.45
N HIS A 185 5.19 0.31 -0.85
CA HIS A 185 5.89 1.47 -1.41
C HIS A 185 6.90 2.02 -0.39
N GLY A 186 6.47 2.25 0.85
CA GLY A 186 7.31 2.74 1.94
C GLY A 186 8.51 1.82 2.21
N TRP A 187 8.29 0.50 2.26
CA TRP A 187 9.37 -0.48 2.41
C TRP A 187 10.38 -0.44 1.26
N ALA A 188 9.91 -0.38 0.02
CA ALA A 188 10.79 -0.31 -1.14
C ALA A 188 11.63 0.97 -1.16
N LEU A 189 11.00 2.13 -0.96
CA LEU A 189 11.70 3.42 -0.96
C LEU A 189 12.68 3.54 0.23
N ALA A 190 12.28 3.12 1.43
CA ALA A 190 13.15 3.15 2.61
C ALA A 190 14.35 2.22 2.43
N THR A 191 14.17 1.04 1.84
CA THR A 191 15.28 0.13 1.52
C THR A 191 16.29 0.78 0.58
N ILE A 192 15.82 1.46 -0.47
CA ILE A 192 16.69 2.16 -1.43
C ILE A 192 17.47 3.28 -0.73
N VAL A 193 16.82 4.09 0.11
CA VAL A 193 17.49 5.14 0.90
C VAL A 193 18.57 4.54 1.80
N LEU A 194 18.27 3.47 2.53
CA LEU A 194 19.23 2.85 3.45
C LEU A 194 20.41 2.21 2.71
N VAL A 195 20.18 1.57 1.57
CA VAL A 195 21.25 1.04 0.70
C VAL A 195 22.15 2.17 0.19
N ALA A 196 21.55 3.26 -0.30
CA ALA A 196 22.27 4.42 -0.82
C ALA A 196 23.06 5.16 0.28
N ALA A 197 22.50 5.26 1.49
CA ALA A 197 23.12 5.95 2.61
C ALA A 197 24.23 5.13 3.29
N LEU A 198 24.01 3.82 3.53
CA LEU A 198 24.85 3.04 4.44
C LEU A 198 25.87 2.13 3.75
N ILE A 199 25.71 1.79 2.47
CA ILE A 199 26.70 0.96 1.75
C ILE A 199 27.72 1.87 1.04
N GLU A 200 29.03 1.68 1.18
CA GLU A 200 29.98 2.57 0.50
C GLU A 200 30.13 2.20 -0.99
N PRO A 201 30.13 3.17 -1.94
CA PRO A 201 30.51 2.91 -3.32
C PRO A 201 32.04 2.81 -3.44
N THR A 202 32.51 1.99 -4.38
CA THR A 202 33.95 1.91 -4.71
C THR A 202 34.37 2.97 -5.73
N ARG A 203 33.42 3.52 -6.49
CA ARG A 203 33.66 4.55 -7.50
C ARG A 203 32.55 5.59 -7.46
N ARG A 204 32.92 6.87 -7.37
CA ARG A 204 31.96 7.98 -7.44
C ARG A 204 32.53 9.13 -8.26
N SER A 205 31.83 9.50 -9.33
CA SER A 205 32.06 10.73 -10.08
C SER A 205 31.24 11.89 -9.50
N PRO A 206 31.56 13.15 -9.81
CA PRO A 206 30.77 14.31 -9.37
C PRO A 206 29.30 14.25 -9.84
N ALA A 207 29.06 13.89 -11.11
CA ALA A 207 27.71 13.73 -11.64
C ALA A 207 26.91 12.67 -10.87
N ARG A 208 27.56 11.56 -10.49
CA ARG A 208 26.94 10.51 -9.68
C ARG A 208 26.64 11.01 -8.26
N LEU A 209 27.52 11.81 -7.67
CA LEU A 209 27.30 12.41 -6.37
C LEU A 209 26.04 13.28 -6.38
N ALA A 210 25.89 14.13 -7.41
CA ALA A 210 24.70 14.96 -7.59
C ALA A 210 23.43 14.10 -7.77
N ALA A 211 23.48 13.07 -8.62
CA ALA A 211 22.36 12.17 -8.85
C ALA A 211 21.94 11.40 -7.58
N GLU A 212 22.90 10.87 -6.81
CA GLU A 212 22.61 10.18 -5.55
C GLU A 212 22.03 11.16 -4.51
N THR A 213 22.51 12.41 -4.46
CA THR A 213 21.99 13.44 -3.56
C THR A 213 20.54 13.79 -3.91
N ALA A 214 20.26 14.08 -5.19
CA ALA A 214 18.90 14.37 -5.66
C ALA A 214 17.95 13.19 -5.43
N MET A 215 18.40 11.96 -5.68
CA MET A 215 17.64 10.75 -5.39
C MET A 215 17.31 10.63 -3.89
N LEU A 216 18.29 10.79 -3.00
CA LEU A 216 18.05 10.73 -1.55
C LEU A 216 17.09 11.82 -1.07
N THR A 217 17.23 13.05 -1.57
CA THR A 217 16.28 14.14 -1.28
C THR A 217 14.86 13.76 -1.72
N GLY A 218 14.69 13.38 -3.00
CA GLY A 218 13.38 13.06 -3.56
C GLY A 218 12.72 11.85 -2.89
N LEU A 219 13.46 10.77 -2.62
CA LEU A 219 12.92 9.59 -1.94
C LEU A 219 12.57 9.86 -0.48
N THR A 220 13.36 10.66 0.22
CA THR A 220 13.06 11.01 1.61
C THR A 220 11.81 11.89 1.70
N LEU A 221 11.66 12.85 0.77
CA LEU A 221 10.42 13.63 0.61
C LEU A 221 9.22 12.75 0.28
N ALA A 222 9.38 11.81 -0.66
CA ALA A 222 8.33 10.87 -1.02
C ALA A 222 7.89 10.02 0.18
N LEU A 223 8.82 9.58 1.03
CA LEU A 223 8.49 8.86 2.27
C LEU A 223 7.75 9.74 3.27
N PHE A 224 8.10 11.02 3.40
CA PHE A 224 7.37 11.97 4.27
C PHE A 224 5.91 12.08 3.83
N TYR A 225 5.70 12.35 2.54
CA TYR A 225 4.37 12.48 1.96
C TYR A 225 3.69 11.13 1.68
N LEU A 226 4.29 9.99 1.98
CA LEU A 226 3.63 8.69 1.88
C LEU A 226 3.16 8.24 3.26
N LYS A 227 4.11 8.11 4.20
CA LYS A 227 3.85 7.70 5.58
C LYS A 227 5.03 8.06 6.48
N ILE A 228 4.79 8.96 7.42
CA ILE A 228 5.80 9.57 8.29
C ILE A 228 6.72 8.57 9.02
N THR A 229 6.23 7.35 9.32
CA THR A 229 7.04 6.34 10.01
C THR A 229 8.19 5.84 9.14
N PHE A 230 7.99 5.67 7.83
CA PHE A 230 9.08 5.32 6.92
C PHE A 230 10.06 6.48 6.73
N PHE A 231 9.57 7.72 6.71
CA PHE A 231 10.42 8.91 6.69
C PHE A 231 11.34 8.97 7.91
N ALA A 232 10.83 8.71 9.11
CA ALA A 232 11.61 8.72 10.34
C ALA A 232 12.77 7.70 10.29
N TRP A 233 12.51 6.47 9.83
CA TRP A 233 13.55 5.44 9.70
C TRP A 233 14.56 5.73 8.59
N ALA A 234 14.12 6.29 7.47
CA ALA A 234 15.02 6.76 6.41
C ALA A 234 15.91 7.90 6.90
N GLY A 235 15.35 8.87 7.62
CA GLY A 235 16.07 9.98 8.24
C GLY A 235 17.10 9.52 9.26
N LEU A 236 16.75 8.55 10.12
CA LEU A 236 17.70 7.92 11.04
C LEU A 236 18.85 7.23 10.27
N GLY A 237 18.55 6.55 9.17
CA GLY A 237 19.57 5.97 8.30
C GLY A 237 20.52 7.00 7.68
N LEU A 238 20.01 8.15 7.23
CA LEU A 238 20.83 9.26 6.73
C LEU A 238 21.70 9.85 7.83
N MET A 239 21.14 10.09 9.03
CA MET A 239 21.90 10.57 10.18
C MET A 239 23.04 9.62 10.55
N LEU A 240 22.77 8.31 10.61
CA LEU A 240 23.79 7.30 10.86
C LEU A 240 24.85 7.27 9.76
N ALA A 241 24.47 7.46 8.48
CA ALA A 241 25.43 7.56 7.38
C ALA A 241 26.35 8.78 7.52
N VAL A 242 25.82 9.94 7.92
CA VAL A 242 26.62 11.14 8.21
C VAL A 242 27.65 10.87 9.30
N LEU A 243 27.24 10.21 10.37
CA LEU A 243 28.09 9.95 11.53
C LEU A 243 29.13 8.84 11.26
N LEU A 244 28.70 7.74 10.63
CA LEU A 244 29.42 6.47 10.65
C LEU A 244 29.98 6.02 9.30
N VAL A 245 29.58 6.66 8.19
CA VAL A 245 29.96 6.24 6.82
C VAL A 245 30.66 7.39 6.08
N PRO A 246 31.98 7.59 6.30
CA PRO A 246 32.73 8.72 5.74
C PRO A 246 32.56 8.91 4.24
N ALA A 247 32.51 7.81 3.48
CA ALA A 247 32.36 7.89 2.03
C ALA A 247 30.99 8.46 1.61
N ASN A 248 29.93 8.30 2.41
CA ASN A 248 28.59 8.76 2.08
C ASN A 248 28.16 10.02 2.84
N ARG A 249 28.99 10.53 3.77
CA ARG A 249 28.65 11.66 4.64
C ARG A 249 28.07 12.86 3.89
N ALA A 250 28.75 13.32 2.83
CA ALA A 250 28.28 14.47 2.06
C ALA A 250 26.93 14.22 1.38
N VAL A 251 26.79 13.08 0.70
CA VAL A 251 25.55 12.70 -0.01
C VAL A 251 24.38 12.52 0.96
N ALA A 252 24.61 11.89 2.12
CA ALA A 252 23.60 11.72 3.14
C ALA A 252 23.20 13.05 3.80
N PHE A 253 24.18 13.91 4.10
CA PHE A 253 23.94 15.25 4.66
C PHE A 253 23.14 16.12 3.68
N PHE A 254 23.63 16.29 2.44
CA PHE A 254 22.94 17.11 1.45
C PHE A 254 21.59 16.50 1.03
N GLY A 255 21.49 15.17 0.98
CA GLY A 255 20.23 14.48 0.70
C GLY A 255 19.16 14.78 1.75
N GLY A 256 19.51 14.63 3.03
CA GLY A 256 18.62 14.92 4.16
C GLY A 256 18.34 16.41 4.33
N ALA A 257 19.36 17.26 4.26
CA ALA A 257 19.22 18.72 4.35
C ALA A 257 18.36 19.27 3.21
N GLY A 258 18.53 18.76 1.99
CA GLY A 258 17.68 19.11 0.85
C GLY A 258 16.22 18.75 1.07
N ALA A 259 15.95 17.57 1.64
CA ALA A 259 14.57 17.16 1.98
C ALA A 259 13.98 18.09 3.05
N LEU A 260 14.71 18.37 4.13
CA LEU A 260 14.25 19.28 5.18
C LEU A 260 14.04 20.71 4.67
N ALA A 261 14.89 21.21 3.78
CA ALA A 261 14.74 22.52 3.17
C ALA A 261 13.47 22.62 2.32
N VAL A 262 13.17 21.60 1.51
CA VAL A 262 11.92 21.55 0.74
C VAL A 262 10.71 21.44 1.66
N LEU A 263 10.75 20.62 2.71
CA LEU A 263 9.66 20.54 3.69
C LEU A 263 9.43 21.89 4.38
N ALA A 264 10.50 22.57 4.79
CA ALA A 264 10.40 23.90 5.39
C ALA A 264 9.81 24.93 4.41
N ALA A 265 10.19 24.89 3.13
CA ALA A 265 9.61 25.75 2.10
C ALA A 265 8.13 25.45 1.87
N CYS A 266 7.72 24.17 1.82
CA CYS A 266 6.32 23.77 1.71
C CYS A 266 5.50 24.21 2.93
N THR A 267 6.04 24.10 4.13
CA THR A 267 5.39 24.59 5.37
C THR A 267 5.26 26.11 5.36
N ALA A 268 6.26 26.84 4.86
CA ALA A 268 6.20 28.29 4.76
C ALA A 268 5.22 28.78 3.67
N ALA A 269 5.00 27.97 2.62
CA ALA A 269 4.14 28.31 1.50
C ALA A 269 2.69 27.83 1.63
N SER A 270 2.41 26.88 2.53
CA SER A 270 1.08 26.25 2.66
C SER A 270 0.87 25.60 4.03
N ASP A 271 -0.39 25.46 4.43
CA ASP A 271 -0.77 24.76 5.66
C ASP A 271 -0.73 23.23 5.53
N LEU A 272 -0.37 22.68 4.37
CA LEU A 272 -0.40 21.24 4.09
C LEU A 272 0.37 20.43 5.14
N ASN A 273 1.60 20.85 5.46
CA ASN A 273 2.44 20.13 6.43
C ASN A 273 1.90 20.29 7.86
N ILE A 274 1.35 21.46 8.19
CA ILE A 274 0.77 21.73 9.51
C ILE A 274 -0.46 20.86 9.73
N GLY A 275 -1.36 20.82 8.75
CA GLY A 275 -2.50 19.91 8.73
C GLY A 275 -2.05 18.44 8.84
N TYR A 276 -1.01 18.04 8.09
CA TYR A 276 -0.55 16.65 8.16
C TYR A 276 -0.06 16.28 9.57
N PHE A 277 0.66 17.18 10.24
CA PHE A 277 1.05 16.96 11.63
C PHE A 277 -0.14 16.91 12.58
N HIS A 278 -1.16 17.75 12.39
CA HIS A 278 -2.40 17.71 13.16
C HIS A 278 -3.10 16.35 13.02
N ASP A 279 -3.22 15.83 11.80
CA ASP A 279 -3.84 14.52 11.56
C ASP A 279 -3.05 13.38 12.23
N ILE A 280 -1.71 13.44 12.23
CA ILE A 280 -0.87 12.46 12.93
C ILE A 280 -1.05 12.56 14.46
N LEU A 281 -1.19 13.77 15.00
CA LEU A 281 -1.45 13.98 16.43
C LEU A 281 -2.83 13.46 16.82
N GLN A 282 -3.85 13.74 16.02
CA GLN A 282 -5.21 13.20 16.20
C GLN A 282 -5.21 11.66 16.15
N ALA A 283 -4.49 11.06 15.20
CA ALA A 283 -4.32 9.59 15.15
C ALA A 283 -3.67 9.05 16.43
N LYS A 284 -2.69 9.76 16.98
CA LYS A 284 -2.03 9.40 18.24
C LYS A 284 -2.98 9.54 19.44
N GLU A 285 -3.77 10.60 19.52
CA GLU A 285 -4.75 10.83 20.59
C GLU A 285 -5.91 9.82 20.54
N SER A 286 -6.20 9.32 19.34
CA SER A 286 -7.15 8.24 19.13
C SER A 286 -6.66 6.91 19.71
N LEU A 287 -5.35 6.71 19.89
CA LEU A 287 -4.78 5.53 20.55
C LEU A 287 -5.14 5.54 22.04
N GLY A 288 -6.16 4.77 22.44
CA GLY A 288 -6.55 4.63 23.84
C GLY A 288 -8.03 4.79 24.15
N GLY A 289 -8.93 4.78 23.15
CA GLY A 289 -10.38 4.74 23.36
C GLY A 289 -10.85 3.62 24.30
N THR A 290 -12.03 3.79 24.89
CA THR A 290 -12.55 2.95 25.99
C THR A 290 -13.45 1.80 25.53
N TYR A 291 -14.13 1.94 24.39
CA TYR A 291 -14.69 0.78 23.67
C TYR A 291 -13.53 -0.15 23.22
N GLY A 292 -13.63 -1.47 23.44
CA GLY A 292 -12.53 -2.41 23.13
C GLY A 292 -11.56 -2.75 24.27
N LEU A 293 -11.97 -2.56 25.53
CA LEU A 293 -11.22 -2.83 26.77
C LEU A 293 -10.64 -4.26 26.96
N THR A 294 -10.81 -5.20 26.02
CA THR A 294 -10.10 -6.49 26.04
C THR A 294 -8.68 -6.43 25.46
N GLU A 295 -8.35 -5.37 24.72
CA GLU A 295 -7.03 -5.20 24.08
C GLU A 295 -6.27 -3.98 24.64
N ARG A 296 -6.25 -3.76 25.96
CA ARG A 296 -5.31 -2.81 26.61
C ARG A 296 -4.00 -3.43 27.14
N ALA A 297 -3.84 -4.75 26.98
CA ALA A 297 -2.55 -5.45 27.13
C ALA A 297 -1.79 -5.86 25.83
N PRO A 298 -2.03 -5.36 24.60
CA PRO A 298 -1.54 -6.02 23.38
C PRO A 298 -0.23 -5.45 22.87
N GLY A 299 0.17 -4.22 23.18
CA GLY A 299 1.38 -3.64 22.56
C GLY A 299 2.62 -4.48 22.82
N PHE A 300 2.83 -4.88 24.09
CA PHE A 300 3.96 -5.73 24.45
C PHE A 300 3.76 -7.21 24.06
N ARG A 301 2.55 -7.77 24.24
CA ARG A 301 2.27 -9.17 23.85
C ARG A 301 2.34 -9.38 22.33
N LYS A 302 1.78 -8.45 21.55
CA LYS A 302 1.89 -8.39 20.09
C LYS A 302 3.34 -8.21 19.69
N PHE A 303 4.08 -7.29 20.31
CA PHE A 303 5.51 -7.14 20.06
C PHE A 303 6.30 -8.44 20.34
N LEU A 304 6.02 -9.13 21.45
CA LEU A 304 6.61 -10.45 21.74
C LEU A 304 6.18 -11.51 20.71
N GLY A 305 4.92 -11.49 20.27
CA GLY A 305 4.42 -12.33 19.19
C GLY A 305 5.14 -12.06 17.87
N ASP A 306 5.33 -10.80 17.51
CA ASP A 306 6.05 -10.37 16.31
C ASP A 306 7.53 -10.79 16.37
N LEU A 307 8.18 -10.64 17.54
CA LEU A 307 9.53 -11.14 17.77
C LEU A 307 9.61 -12.67 17.60
N TRP A 308 8.67 -13.40 18.20
CA TRP A 308 8.62 -14.86 18.15
C TRP A 308 8.42 -15.36 16.72
N GLN A 309 7.45 -14.79 15.99
CA GLN A 309 7.19 -15.14 14.58
C GLN A 309 8.38 -14.85 13.67
N ASN A 310 9.25 -13.91 14.05
CA ASN A 310 10.44 -13.55 13.29
C ASN A 310 11.75 -14.08 13.88
N VAL A 311 11.74 -14.97 14.87
CA VAL A 311 12.95 -15.38 15.59
C VAL A 311 14.01 -16.01 14.68
N GLY A 312 13.62 -16.89 13.75
CA GLY A 312 14.57 -17.56 12.85
C GLY A 312 15.25 -16.56 11.90
N SER A 313 14.45 -15.64 11.40
CA SER A 313 14.87 -14.50 10.61
C SER A 313 15.84 -13.59 11.38
N LEU A 314 15.45 -13.11 12.56
CA LEU A 314 16.26 -12.27 13.46
C LEU A 314 17.57 -12.97 13.87
N SER A 315 17.54 -14.28 14.10
CA SER A 315 18.72 -15.08 14.42
C SER A 315 19.69 -15.14 13.24
N ALA A 316 19.19 -15.31 12.01
CA ALA A 316 20.03 -15.27 10.81
C ALA A 316 20.73 -13.90 10.66
N ILE A 317 20.02 -12.79 10.96
CA ILE A 317 20.60 -11.44 10.98
C ILE A 317 21.83 -11.39 11.88
N VAL A 318 21.66 -11.81 13.12
CA VAL A 318 22.69 -11.72 14.16
C VAL A 318 23.87 -12.60 13.79
N VAL A 319 23.62 -13.85 13.38
CA VAL A 319 24.67 -14.81 13.00
C VAL A 319 25.50 -14.27 11.83
N ILE A 320 24.86 -13.78 10.77
CA ILE A 320 25.59 -13.26 9.61
C ILE A 320 26.30 -11.94 9.95
N GLY A 321 25.70 -11.08 10.76
CA GLY A 321 26.32 -9.84 11.23
C GLY A 321 27.60 -10.09 12.04
N VAL A 322 27.55 -11.01 13.01
CA VAL A 322 28.71 -11.43 13.80
C VAL A 322 29.78 -12.05 12.91
N TRP A 323 29.40 -12.92 11.99
CA TRP A 323 30.33 -13.53 11.03
C TRP A 323 31.00 -12.46 10.16
N LEU A 324 30.26 -11.50 9.61
CA LEU A 324 30.81 -10.41 8.80
C LEU A 324 31.81 -9.55 9.56
N LEU A 325 31.53 -9.27 10.83
CA LEU A 325 32.42 -8.49 11.69
C LEU A 325 33.70 -9.27 12.03
N ARG A 326 33.61 -10.59 12.22
CA ARG A 326 34.76 -11.46 12.53
C ARG A 326 35.62 -11.79 11.31
N SER A 327 35.01 -11.97 10.14
CA SER A 327 35.71 -12.29 8.88
C SER A 327 36.18 -11.05 8.12
N ALA A 328 36.24 -9.88 8.76
CA ALA A 328 36.66 -8.64 8.13
C ALA A 328 38.14 -8.36 8.40
N ASP A 329 38.96 -8.45 7.35
CA ASP A 329 40.40 -8.27 7.45
C ASP A 329 40.82 -6.89 6.94
N GLY A 330 41.44 -6.12 7.83
CA GLY A 330 41.85 -4.74 7.56
C GLY A 330 40.75 -3.71 7.83
N VAL A 331 41.14 -2.44 7.77
CA VAL A 331 40.31 -1.32 8.23
C VAL A 331 39.11 -1.07 7.30
N ALA A 332 39.33 -1.09 5.99
CA ALA A 332 38.29 -0.83 4.99
C ALA A 332 37.19 -1.92 5.03
N GLU A 333 37.57 -3.19 5.16
CA GLU A 333 36.60 -4.27 5.27
C GLU A 333 35.80 -4.19 6.55
N ARG A 334 36.44 -3.95 7.69
CA ARG A 334 35.74 -3.79 8.98
C ARG A 334 34.73 -2.65 8.93
N ARG A 335 35.06 -1.53 8.27
CA ARG A 335 34.11 -0.42 8.07
C ARG A 335 32.91 -0.86 7.23
N ALA A 336 33.14 -1.52 6.10
CA ALA A 336 32.06 -2.00 5.23
C ALA A 336 31.15 -3.02 5.94
N ALA A 337 31.70 -3.96 6.72
CA ALA A 337 30.92 -4.90 7.52
C ALA A 337 30.06 -4.17 8.56
N ARG A 338 30.64 -3.24 9.32
CA ARG A 338 29.88 -2.46 10.32
C ARG A 338 28.72 -1.69 9.70
N ALA A 339 28.96 -1.03 8.57
CA ALA A 339 27.93 -0.26 7.89
C ALA A 339 26.80 -1.16 7.35
N ALA A 340 27.14 -2.32 6.77
CA ALA A 340 26.18 -3.32 6.34
C ALA A 340 25.37 -3.86 7.54
N THR A 341 26.02 -4.29 8.62
CA THR A 341 25.36 -4.79 9.83
C THR A 341 24.44 -3.73 10.44
N LEU A 342 24.83 -2.46 10.44
CA LEU A 342 24.00 -1.37 10.94
C LEU A 342 22.75 -1.14 10.08
N ALA A 343 22.90 -1.07 8.75
CA ALA A 343 21.76 -0.93 7.83
C ALA A 343 20.73 -2.04 8.04
N VAL A 344 21.26 -3.23 8.26
CA VAL A 344 20.51 -4.45 8.52
C VAL A 344 19.76 -4.37 9.85
N MET A 345 20.45 -4.08 10.95
CA MET A 345 19.79 -3.93 12.26
C MET A 345 18.74 -2.82 12.24
N LEU A 346 18.99 -1.73 11.52
CA LEU A 346 18.05 -0.62 11.38
C LEU A 346 16.79 -1.04 10.62
N LEU A 347 16.94 -1.76 9.50
CA LEU A 347 15.81 -2.33 8.76
C LEU A 347 15.01 -3.29 9.64
N ALA A 348 15.66 -4.17 10.39
CA ALA A 348 14.99 -5.12 11.27
C ALA A 348 14.24 -4.42 12.42
N ALA A 349 14.87 -3.44 13.07
CA ALA A 349 14.24 -2.64 14.11
C ALA A 349 13.05 -1.84 13.56
N SER A 350 13.21 -1.24 12.37
CA SER A 350 12.12 -0.55 11.69
C SER A 350 10.97 -1.49 11.34
N ALA A 351 11.28 -2.71 10.91
CA ALA A 351 10.27 -3.72 10.58
C ALA A 351 9.48 -4.10 11.82
N LEU A 352 10.14 -4.40 12.93
CA LEU A 352 9.46 -4.67 14.20
C LEU A 352 8.60 -3.49 14.67
N ALA A 353 9.12 -2.26 14.59
CA ALA A 353 8.38 -1.07 15.02
C ALA A 353 7.16 -0.77 14.13
N ILE A 354 7.31 -0.83 12.81
CA ILE A 354 6.25 -0.57 11.84
C ILE A 354 5.24 -1.73 11.83
N ASN A 355 5.68 -2.97 11.90
CA ASN A 355 4.82 -4.14 12.00
C ASN A 355 3.99 -4.12 13.28
N ASN A 356 4.56 -3.63 14.39
CA ASN A 356 3.79 -3.47 15.62
C ASN A 356 2.59 -2.51 15.45
N GLN A 357 2.69 -1.53 14.55
CA GLN A 357 1.60 -0.58 14.23
C GLN A 357 0.63 -1.07 13.14
N ASN A 358 0.96 -2.13 12.41
CA ASN A 358 0.11 -2.67 11.35
C ASN A 358 -0.34 -4.11 11.71
N HIS A 359 -1.27 -4.68 10.94
CA HIS A 359 -1.58 -6.12 11.02
C HIS A 359 -0.55 -6.97 10.28
N GLN A 360 0.68 -6.46 10.15
CA GLN A 360 1.70 -7.06 9.31
C GLN A 360 2.78 -7.74 10.16
N HIS A 361 3.23 -8.93 9.78
CA HIS A 361 4.09 -9.79 10.60
C HIS A 361 5.39 -10.27 9.91
N HIS A 362 5.46 -10.31 8.58
CA HIS A 362 6.50 -10.99 7.81
C HIS A 362 7.12 -10.09 6.70
N LEU A 363 6.81 -8.80 6.68
CA LEU A 363 7.21 -7.88 5.61
C LEU A 363 8.68 -7.46 5.66
N PHE A 364 9.46 -8.04 4.73
CA PHE A 364 10.46 -7.39 3.87
C PHE A 364 11.76 -6.83 4.45
N GLY A 365 11.85 -6.51 5.75
CA GLY A 365 13.10 -6.07 6.38
C GLY A 365 14.23 -7.10 6.29
N LEU A 366 13.88 -8.39 6.26
CA LEU A 366 14.80 -9.51 6.15
C LEU A 366 15.27 -9.81 4.73
N LEU A 367 14.52 -9.46 3.71
CA LEU A 367 14.87 -9.72 2.30
C LEU A 367 15.93 -8.77 1.77
N ALA A 368 15.78 -7.48 2.08
CA ALA A 368 16.82 -6.48 1.81
C ALA A 368 18.10 -6.80 2.58
N LEU A 369 17.95 -7.30 3.80
CA LEU A 369 19.02 -7.76 4.66
C LEU A 369 19.88 -8.85 4.04
N LEU A 370 19.22 -9.92 3.60
CA LEU A 370 19.82 -11.14 3.14
C LEU A 370 20.54 -10.91 1.80
N LEU A 371 20.04 -10.00 0.96
CA LEU A 371 20.70 -9.56 -0.28
C LEU A 371 21.90 -8.61 -0.06
N ILE A 372 21.85 -7.76 0.97
CA ILE A 372 22.96 -6.88 1.39
C ILE A 372 24.09 -7.69 2.04
N LEU A 373 23.73 -8.70 2.84
CA LEU A 373 24.67 -9.64 3.44
C LEU A 373 25.32 -10.54 2.36
N LEU A 374 24.59 -10.92 1.29
CA LEU A 374 25.13 -11.62 0.09
C LEU A 374 26.11 -10.78 -0.72
N GLY A 375 25.76 -9.51 -0.94
CA GLY A 375 26.60 -8.60 -1.70
C GLY A 375 27.94 -8.35 -1.00
N ALA A 376 27.93 -8.32 0.34
CA ALA A 376 29.12 -8.16 1.17
C ALA A 376 29.97 -9.44 1.27
N THR A 377 29.37 -10.64 1.25
CA THR A 377 30.10 -11.93 1.28
C THR A 377 30.73 -12.30 -0.06
N VAL A 378 30.02 -12.09 -1.17
CA VAL A 378 30.49 -12.42 -2.53
C VAL A 378 31.67 -11.52 -2.93
N ARG A 379 31.66 -10.25 -2.53
CA ARG A 379 32.75 -9.31 -2.83
C ARG A 379 34.03 -9.54 -2.03
N ARG A 380 33.94 -10.13 -0.83
CA ARG A 380 35.11 -10.57 -0.07
C ARG A 380 35.68 -11.89 -0.59
N ALA A 381 34.83 -12.80 -1.08
CA ALA A 381 35.27 -14.07 -1.66
C ALA A 381 35.97 -13.90 -3.04
N GLU A 382 35.64 -12.84 -3.79
CA GLU A 382 36.30 -12.51 -5.06
C GLU A 382 37.63 -11.75 -4.89
N ALA A 383 37.89 -11.17 -3.71
CA ALA A 383 39.08 -10.34 -3.48
C ALA A 383 40.23 -11.06 -2.73
N ARG A 384 40.00 -12.20 -2.04
CA ARG A 384 41.02 -12.86 -1.19
C ARG A 384 40.95 -14.41 -1.19
N GLN A 385 41.72 -15.04 -2.08
CA GLN A 385 42.64 -16.16 -1.79
C GLN A 385 42.20 -17.34 -0.86
N GLY A 386 41.15 -18.12 -1.20
CA GLY A 386 40.98 -19.47 -0.58
C GLY A 386 39.62 -20.19 -0.78
N VAL A 387 39.61 -21.52 -0.71
CA VAL A 387 38.40 -22.37 -0.88
C VAL A 387 37.38 -22.16 0.25
N ALA A 388 37.84 -21.95 1.49
CA ALA A 388 36.98 -21.79 2.67
C ALA A 388 36.11 -20.52 2.61
N ALA A 389 36.67 -19.39 2.16
CA ALA A 389 35.93 -18.13 2.01
C ALA A 389 34.82 -18.23 0.95
N ARG A 390 35.08 -18.94 -0.15
CA ARG A 390 34.08 -19.22 -1.19
C ARG A 390 32.92 -20.07 -0.67
N ARG A 391 33.21 -21.10 0.13
CA ARG A 391 32.18 -21.94 0.77
C ARG A 391 31.32 -21.14 1.75
N ALA A 392 31.93 -20.29 2.58
CA ALA A 392 31.19 -19.44 3.51
C ALA A 392 30.29 -18.43 2.78
N ALA A 393 30.81 -17.77 1.73
CA ALA A 393 30.02 -16.85 0.91
C ALA A 393 28.85 -17.56 0.20
N ALA A 394 29.06 -18.78 -0.31
CA ALA A 394 28.01 -19.61 -0.87
C ALA A 394 26.96 -20.04 0.18
N GLY A 395 27.38 -20.34 1.41
CA GLY A 395 26.47 -20.64 2.52
C GLY A 395 25.59 -19.45 2.88
N VAL A 396 26.17 -18.25 2.98
CA VAL A 396 25.39 -17.02 3.16
C VAL A 396 24.52 -16.76 1.94
N ALA A 397 24.99 -17.04 0.71
CA ALA A 397 24.22 -17.01 -0.53
C ALA A 397 22.96 -17.86 -0.50
N ALA A 398 23.09 -19.09 -0.01
CA ALA A 398 22.00 -20.04 0.11
C ALA A 398 21.01 -19.63 1.20
N LEU A 399 21.48 -19.32 2.42
CA LEU A 399 20.63 -18.82 3.51
C LEU A 399 19.88 -17.55 3.06
N SER A 400 20.65 -16.69 2.40
CA SER A 400 20.33 -15.67 1.41
C SER A 400 18.96 -15.77 0.76
N LEU A 401 18.96 -16.77 -0.09
CA LEU A 401 17.88 -17.14 -0.97
C LEU A 401 16.77 -17.86 -0.21
N ILE A 402 17.08 -18.70 0.79
CA ILE A 402 16.09 -19.46 1.55
C ILE A 402 15.11 -18.55 2.29
N VAL A 403 15.60 -17.46 2.92
CA VAL A 403 14.71 -16.53 3.66
C VAL A 403 13.96 -15.59 2.70
N THR A 404 14.58 -15.26 1.56
CA THR A 404 14.08 -14.26 0.61
C THR A 404 13.14 -14.85 -0.46
N ALA A 405 13.49 -16.01 -0.99
CA ALA A 405 12.77 -16.63 -2.11
C ALA A 405 11.28 -16.82 -1.82
N PRO A 406 10.83 -17.27 -0.63
CA PRO A 406 9.40 -17.49 -0.38
C PRO A 406 8.57 -16.23 -0.62
N GLN A 407 9.03 -15.07 -0.15
CA GLN A 407 8.30 -13.82 -0.31
C GLN A 407 8.34 -13.32 -1.76
N VAL A 408 9.51 -13.34 -2.41
CA VAL A 408 9.67 -12.91 -3.80
C VAL A 408 8.84 -13.81 -4.73
N VAL A 409 8.83 -15.11 -4.49
CA VAL A 409 8.00 -16.08 -5.22
C VAL A 409 6.53 -15.79 -4.96
N LYS A 410 6.12 -15.53 -3.71
CA LYS A 410 4.73 -15.16 -3.41
C LYS A 410 4.30 -13.89 -4.12
N ASP A 411 5.13 -12.86 -4.11
CA ASP A 411 4.86 -11.59 -4.80
C ASP A 411 4.77 -11.77 -6.31
N GLY A 412 5.71 -12.51 -6.89
CA GLY A 412 5.74 -12.83 -8.31
C GLY A 412 4.56 -13.70 -8.76
N LEU A 413 4.13 -14.68 -7.95
CA LEU A 413 2.99 -15.56 -8.26
C LEU A 413 1.63 -14.86 -8.05
N ALA A 414 1.53 -13.94 -7.09
CA ALA A 414 0.28 -13.22 -6.85
C ALA A 414 -0.15 -12.36 -8.05
N ILE A 415 0.79 -11.89 -8.87
CA ILE A 415 0.52 -11.06 -10.05
C ILE A 415 -0.25 -11.83 -11.14
N PRO A 416 0.23 -12.97 -11.68
CA PRO A 416 -0.56 -13.77 -12.62
C PRO A 416 -1.79 -14.38 -11.95
N LEU A 417 -1.75 -14.71 -10.64
CA LEU A 417 -2.94 -15.20 -9.94
C LEU A 417 -4.06 -14.17 -9.84
N ASN A 418 -3.75 -12.87 -9.79
CA ASN A 418 -4.77 -11.81 -9.89
C ASN A 418 -5.58 -11.89 -11.19
N VAL A 419 -4.98 -12.40 -12.27
CA VAL A 419 -5.66 -12.62 -13.56
C VAL A 419 -6.39 -13.96 -13.59
N LEU A 420 -5.78 -15.00 -13.04
CA LEU A 420 -6.29 -16.37 -13.14
C LEU A 420 -7.39 -16.70 -12.12
N LEU A 421 -7.30 -16.20 -10.89
CA LEU A 421 -8.24 -16.53 -9.82
C LEU A 421 -9.68 -16.12 -10.12
N PRO A 422 -9.97 -14.95 -10.73
CA PRO A 422 -11.33 -14.61 -11.15
C PRO A 422 -11.98 -15.61 -12.11
N LEU A 423 -11.17 -16.30 -12.93
CA LEU A 423 -11.66 -17.27 -13.93
C LEU A 423 -12.07 -18.61 -13.30
N VAL A 424 -11.57 -18.92 -12.11
CA VAL A 424 -11.77 -20.22 -11.45
C VAL A 424 -12.47 -20.11 -10.09
N SER A 425 -12.61 -18.90 -9.56
CA SER A 425 -13.28 -18.63 -8.28
C SER A 425 -14.72 -18.21 -8.53
N PRO A 426 -15.66 -18.60 -7.66
CA PRO A 426 -17.00 -18.00 -7.69
C PRO A 426 -16.84 -16.52 -7.35
N THR A 427 -17.00 -15.68 -8.38
CA THR A 427 -16.92 -14.23 -8.23
C THR A 427 -18.31 -13.64 -8.31
N VAL A 428 -18.46 -12.53 -7.59
CA VAL A 428 -19.60 -11.66 -7.72
C VAL A 428 -19.15 -10.32 -8.27
N LYS A 429 -19.98 -9.77 -9.15
CA LYS A 429 -19.95 -8.37 -9.54
C LYS A 429 -21.17 -7.73 -8.94
N ALA A 430 -21.04 -6.56 -8.32
CA ALA A 430 -22.22 -5.80 -8.00
C ALA A 430 -22.90 -5.41 -9.32
N THR A 431 -24.18 -5.77 -9.47
CA THR A 431 -24.89 -5.72 -10.75
C THR A 431 -25.67 -4.42 -10.91
N ALA A 432 -26.05 -3.77 -9.80
CA ALA A 432 -26.70 -2.47 -9.83
C ALA A 432 -25.73 -1.32 -10.16
N ILE A 433 -24.43 -1.60 -10.18
CA ILE A 433 -23.34 -0.63 -10.43
C ILE A 433 -22.75 -0.77 -11.84
N ALA A 434 -23.39 -1.50 -12.76
CA ALA A 434 -22.93 -1.64 -14.13
C ALA A 434 -22.79 -0.24 -14.78
N GLY A 435 -21.63 0.04 -15.39
CA GLY A 435 -21.33 1.35 -15.97
C GLY A 435 -20.86 2.42 -14.97
N THR A 436 -20.67 2.08 -13.70
CA THR A 436 -20.01 2.95 -12.71
C THR A 436 -18.49 2.75 -12.72
N PRO A 437 -17.73 3.64 -12.04
CA PRO A 437 -16.27 3.47 -11.88
C PRO A 437 -15.79 2.21 -11.14
N ILE A 438 -16.67 1.32 -10.68
CA ILE A 438 -16.30 0.06 -10.02
C ILE A 438 -16.77 -1.19 -10.76
N ASP A 439 -17.23 -1.07 -12.01
CA ASP A 439 -17.69 -2.22 -12.83
C ASP A 439 -16.57 -3.26 -13.11
N ASP A 440 -15.32 -2.82 -13.00
CA ASP A 440 -14.11 -3.63 -13.10
C ASP A 440 -13.67 -4.26 -11.77
N LEU A 441 -14.38 -4.03 -10.66
CA LEU A 441 -14.11 -4.65 -9.36
C LEU A 441 -14.83 -6.01 -9.24
N MET A 442 -14.07 -7.08 -9.00
CA MET A 442 -14.56 -8.43 -8.76
C MET A 442 -14.29 -8.86 -7.32
N LEU A 443 -15.34 -9.30 -6.63
CA LEU A 443 -15.25 -9.79 -5.25
C LEU A 443 -15.44 -11.31 -5.22
N VAL A 444 -14.79 -12.00 -4.29
CA VAL A 444 -15.03 -13.44 -4.09
C VAL A 444 -16.36 -13.66 -3.40
N ALA A 445 -17.26 -14.43 -4.04
CA ALA A 445 -18.63 -14.66 -3.58
C ALA A 445 -18.67 -15.28 -2.17
N ALA A 446 -17.90 -16.35 -1.95
CA ALA A 446 -17.83 -17.06 -0.69
C ALA A 446 -16.39 -17.49 -0.39
N GLN A 447 -15.94 -17.29 0.86
CA GLN A 447 -14.65 -17.81 1.29
C GLN A 447 -14.76 -19.31 1.60
N ASN A 448 -14.17 -20.13 0.74
CA ASN A 448 -14.01 -21.56 0.99
C ASN A 448 -13.11 -21.79 2.22
N ARG A 449 -13.69 -22.07 3.41
CA ARG A 449 -13.34 -23.18 4.34
C ARG A 449 -13.93 -22.99 5.77
N ARG A 450 -14.68 -24.00 6.20
CA ARG A 450 -14.94 -24.46 7.60
C ARG A 450 -15.70 -23.56 8.59
N LYS A 451 -16.11 -22.34 8.27
CA LYS A 451 -17.06 -21.56 9.08
C LYS A 451 -18.30 -21.18 8.27
N GLU A 452 -19.13 -22.18 7.95
CA GLU A 452 -20.52 -22.02 7.48
C GLU A 452 -21.43 -21.25 8.45
N THR A 453 -20.89 -20.65 9.50
CA THR A 453 -21.66 -19.81 10.43
C THR A 453 -21.91 -18.41 9.88
N SER A 454 -21.31 -18.03 8.74
CA SER A 454 -21.68 -16.79 8.06
C SER A 454 -23.06 -16.92 7.43
N ARG A 455 -24.09 -16.55 8.20
CA ARG A 455 -25.44 -16.35 7.69
C ARG A 455 -25.38 -15.18 6.70
N PRO A 456 -25.61 -15.38 5.39
CA PRO A 456 -25.37 -14.32 4.42
C PRO A 456 -26.40 -13.18 4.61
N LEU A 457 -26.04 -11.95 4.21
CA LEU A 457 -26.95 -10.81 4.17
C LEU A 457 -28.20 -11.07 3.31
N THR A 458 -28.20 -12.10 2.47
CA THR A 458 -29.40 -12.57 1.76
C THR A 458 -30.55 -12.91 2.72
N LEU A 459 -30.25 -13.46 3.91
CA LEU A 459 -31.26 -13.75 4.93
C LEU A 459 -31.80 -12.48 5.59
N VAL A 460 -30.97 -11.45 5.69
CA VAL A 460 -31.41 -10.12 6.15
C VAL A 460 -32.30 -9.48 5.10
N MET A 461 -31.92 -9.59 3.83
CA MET A 461 -32.70 -9.09 2.70
C MET A 461 -34.03 -9.82 2.52
N SER A 462 -34.11 -11.11 2.83
CA SER A 462 -35.37 -11.87 2.77
C SER A 462 -36.26 -11.69 4.01
N GLY A 463 -35.76 -11.02 5.05
CA GLY A 463 -36.46 -10.85 6.33
C GLY A 463 -36.43 -12.10 7.22
N GLU A 464 -35.70 -13.14 6.84
CA GLU A 464 -35.49 -14.36 7.64
C GLU A 464 -34.57 -14.12 8.85
N LEU A 465 -33.75 -13.06 8.79
CA LEU A 465 -32.86 -12.63 9.86
C LEU A 465 -32.95 -11.11 10.03
N SER A 466 -32.98 -10.61 11.26
CA SER A 466 -32.82 -9.16 11.46
C SER A 466 -31.34 -8.76 11.31
N ALA A 467 -31.08 -7.49 10.99
CA ALA A 467 -29.71 -6.98 10.90
C ALA A 467 -28.94 -7.13 12.23
N GLU A 468 -29.64 -6.95 13.35
CA GLU A 468 -29.12 -7.11 14.71
C GLU A 468 -28.82 -8.58 15.03
N ALA A 469 -29.64 -9.51 14.53
CA ALA A 469 -29.40 -10.94 14.70
C ALA A 469 -28.20 -11.43 13.87
N HIS A 470 -27.95 -10.85 12.69
CA HIS A 470 -26.74 -11.13 11.91
C HIS A 470 -25.46 -10.70 12.65
N GLU A 471 -25.50 -9.55 13.32
CA GLU A 471 -24.39 -8.97 14.07
C GLU A 471 -23.88 -9.87 15.21
N ALA A 472 -24.79 -10.53 15.94
CA ALA A 472 -24.44 -11.42 17.07
C ALA A 472 -23.49 -12.58 16.70
N PHE A 473 -23.26 -12.81 15.40
CA PHE A 473 -22.39 -13.87 14.90
C PHE A 473 -20.95 -13.42 14.59
N GLU A 474 -20.57 -12.15 14.82
CA GLU A 474 -19.22 -11.59 14.56
C GLU A 474 -18.65 -11.94 13.16
N LEU A 475 -19.51 -11.88 12.14
CA LEU A 475 -19.19 -12.39 10.81
C LEU A 475 -18.44 -11.35 9.98
N GLN A 476 -17.35 -11.77 9.34
CA GLN A 476 -16.73 -10.98 8.28
C GLN A 476 -17.63 -11.00 7.04
N LEU A 477 -17.89 -9.82 6.46
CA LEU A 477 -18.63 -9.68 5.22
C LEU A 477 -17.93 -10.43 4.08
N THR A 478 -18.67 -11.33 3.43
CA THR A 478 -18.25 -11.98 2.18
C THR A 478 -18.30 -10.98 1.01
N GLY A 479 -17.73 -11.34 -0.14
CA GLY A 479 -17.88 -10.49 -1.34
C GLY A 479 -19.33 -10.37 -1.79
N ALA A 480 -20.15 -11.43 -1.59
CA ALA A 480 -21.58 -11.39 -1.87
C ALA A 480 -22.32 -10.40 -0.94
N ASP A 481 -21.95 -10.36 0.34
CA ASP A 481 -22.50 -9.40 1.30
C ASP A 481 -22.15 -7.96 0.89
N VAL A 482 -20.88 -7.70 0.54
CA VAL A 482 -20.46 -6.39 0.06
C VAL A 482 -21.16 -6.00 -1.24
N GLN A 483 -21.36 -6.93 -2.17
CA GLN A 483 -22.20 -6.67 -3.34
C GLN A 483 -23.60 -6.21 -2.93
N LEU A 484 -24.29 -6.96 -2.05
CA LEU A 484 -25.66 -6.64 -1.66
C LEU A 484 -25.75 -5.26 -1.02
N LEU A 485 -24.75 -4.89 -0.22
CA LEU A 485 -24.67 -3.58 0.39
C LEU A 485 -24.52 -2.45 -0.63
N LEU A 486 -23.65 -2.64 -1.62
CA LEU A 486 -23.45 -1.68 -2.70
C LEU A 486 -24.71 -1.55 -3.56
N ASP A 487 -25.33 -2.69 -3.93
CA ASP A 487 -26.52 -2.71 -4.78
C ASP A 487 -27.73 -2.04 -4.09
N ASP A 488 -27.96 -2.34 -2.80
CA ASP A 488 -29.06 -1.76 -2.02
C ASP A 488 -28.82 -0.27 -1.72
N GLY A 489 -27.59 0.11 -1.35
CA GLY A 489 -27.22 1.50 -1.11
C GLY A 489 -27.30 2.35 -2.39
N HIS A 490 -26.85 1.82 -3.52
CA HIS A 490 -27.00 2.49 -4.83
C HIS A 490 -28.47 2.72 -5.17
N ARG A 491 -29.32 1.69 -5.04
CA ARG A 491 -30.76 1.79 -5.31
C ARG A 491 -31.41 2.88 -4.47
N MET A 492 -31.06 2.95 -3.19
CA MET A 492 -31.59 3.95 -2.26
C MET A 492 -31.18 5.37 -2.63
N LEU A 493 -29.90 5.59 -2.91
CA LEU A 493 -29.39 6.90 -3.33
C LEU A 493 -30.02 7.34 -4.66
N SER A 494 -30.07 6.45 -5.65
CA SER A 494 -30.68 6.74 -6.95
C SER A 494 -32.17 7.10 -6.84
N ALA A 495 -32.90 6.48 -5.91
CA ALA A 495 -34.33 6.75 -5.73
C ALA A 495 -34.62 8.03 -4.91
N HIS A 496 -33.82 8.34 -3.89
CA HIS A 496 -34.17 9.36 -2.90
C HIS A 496 -33.24 10.58 -2.88
N ALA A 497 -32.04 10.46 -3.44
CA ALA A 497 -31.01 11.49 -3.40
C ALA A 497 -30.04 11.41 -4.62
N PRO A 498 -30.55 11.44 -5.86
CA PRO A 498 -29.69 11.34 -7.04
C PRO A 498 -28.72 12.53 -7.11
N GLY A 499 -27.44 12.24 -7.29
CA GLY A 499 -26.38 13.26 -7.40
C GLY A 499 -25.97 13.93 -6.09
N ALA A 500 -26.54 13.52 -4.95
CA ALA A 500 -26.24 14.07 -3.64
C ALA A 500 -24.80 13.78 -3.20
N THR A 501 -24.19 14.70 -2.46
CA THR A 501 -22.94 14.45 -1.73
C THR A 501 -23.22 13.51 -0.54
N VAL A 502 -22.52 12.38 -0.50
CA VAL A 502 -22.83 11.29 0.44
C VAL A 502 -21.74 11.15 1.49
N LEU A 503 -22.10 11.29 2.77
CA LEU A 503 -21.31 10.83 3.89
C LEU A 503 -21.70 9.40 4.26
N SER A 504 -20.75 8.48 4.28
CA SER A 504 -20.95 7.12 4.81
C SER A 504 -20.50 7.05 6.27
N VAL A 505 -21.39 6.63 7.18
CA VAL A 505 -21.04 6.32 8.58
C VAL A 505 -20.55 4.88 8.64
N SER A 506 -19.39 4.63 8.04
CA SER A 506 -18.75 3.31 7.97
C SER A 506 -17.22 3.48 8.04
N PHE A 507 -16.49 2.36 8.05
CA PHE A 507 -15.03 2.32 8.05
C PHE A 507 -14.41 3.08 6.87
N SER A 508 -15.03 3.06 5.70
CA SER A 508 -14.58 3.81 4.51
C SER A 508 -15.77 4.43 3.78
N SER A 509 -15.51 5.47 2.97
CA SER A 509 -16.52 6.05 2.09
C SER A 509 -16.65 5.18 0.84
N TRP A 510 -17.85 4.67 0.57
CA TRP A 510 -18.10 3.80 -0.58
C TRP A 510 -18.72 4.58 -1.71
N PHE A 511 -19.70 5.42 -1.36
CA PHE A 511 -20.66 5.97 -2.30
C PHE A 511 -20.09 6.99 -3.26
N SER A 512 -19.20 7.89 -2.82
CA SER A 512 -18.80 9.02 -3.66
C SER A 512 -18.11 8.57 -4.94
N PHE A 513 -17.16 7.63 -4.84
CA PHE A 513 -16.45 7.09 -5.99
C PHE A 513 -17.37 6.35 -6.96
N PHE A 514 -18.22 5.43 -6.47
CA PHE A 514 -19.03 4.64 -7.40
C PHE A 514 -20.25 5.38 -7.94
N THR A 515 -20.80 6.34 -7.20
CA THR A 515 -21.90 7.18 -7.70
C THR A 515 -21.40 8.31 -8.60
N GLY A 516 -20.08 8.51 -8.69
CA GLY A 516 -19.46 9.61 -9.42
C GLY A 516 -19.81 10.99 -8.83
N THR A 517 -20.21 11.04 -7.56
CA THR A 517 -20.55 12.28 -6.86
C THR A 517 -19.32 12.88 -6.20
N ARG A 518 -19.33 14.19 -5.97
CA ARG A 518 -18.26 14.85 -5.23
C ARG A 518 -18.22 14.30 -3.80
N PRO A 519 -17.05 13.87 -3.29
CA PRO A 519 -16.92 13.47 -1.89
C PRO A 519 -17.14 14.69 -0.97
N PRO A 520 -17.80 14.53 0.19
CA PRO A 520 -17.98 15.65 1.12
C PRO A 520 -16.63 16.12 1.67
N VAL A 521 -16.45 17.44 1.81
CA VAL A 521 -15.37 18.05 2.59
C VAL A 521 -15.56 17.71 4.07
N GLY A 522 -14.47 17.53 4.81
CA GLY A 522 -14.48 17.35 6.26
C GLY A 522 -14.56 15.90 6.76
N GLY A 523 -14.48 14.93 5.87
CA GLY A 523 -14.39 13.50 6.19
C GLY A 523 -13.00 13.01 6.58
N GLY A 524 -12.89 11.72 6.86
CA GLY A 524 -11.63 11.01 7.02
C GLY A 524 -11.46 10.03 5.87
N LEU A 525 -10.20 9.73 5.50
CA LEU A 525 -9.96 8.73 4.46
C LEU A 525 -10.44 7.33 4.86
N TRP A 526 -10.37 7.03 6.17
CA TRP A 526 -11.04 5.90 6.80
C TRP A 526 -11.25 6.17 8.29
N TRP A 527 -12.22 5.47 8.87
CA TRP A 527 -12.63 5.56 10.26
C TRP A 527 -12.38 4.23 10.96
N HIS A 528 -11.33 4.21 11.78
CA HIS A 528 -10.98 3.07 12.61
C HIS A 528 -10.94 3.55 14.06
N TYR A 529 -11.88 3.07 14.84
CA TYR A 529 -12.00 3.38 16.24
C TYR A 529 -10.73 2.91 16.98
N GLY A 530 -10.21 3.77 17.84
CA GLY A 530 -8.94 3.54 18.54
C GLY A 530 -7.69 3.75 17.68
N ARG A 531 -7.82 4.21 16.42
CA ARG A 531 -6.69 4.52 15.53
C ARG A 531 -6.80 5.86 14.81
N THR A 532 -7.98 6.21 14.31
CA THR A 532 -8.22 7.51 13.64
C THR A 532 -9.26 8.36 14.34
N PHE A 533 -10.06 7.76 15.22
CA PHE A 533 -10.95 8.48 16.13
C PHE A 533 -11.18 7.68 17.41
N SER A 534 -11.60 8.35 18.48
CA SER A 534 -12.03 7.73 19.75
C SER A 534 -12.87 8.73 20.55
N GLU A 535 -13.29 8.39 21.78
CA GLU A 535 -13.92 9.40 22.65
C GLU A 535 -12.95 10.50 23.10
N ASN A 536 -11.65 10.22 23.14
CA ASN A 536 -10.63 11.20 23.50
C ASN A 536 -10.28 12.14 22.34
N SER A 537 -10.58 11.71 21.11
CA SER A 537 -10.33 12.43 19.87
C SER A 537 -11.51 12.19 18.92
N PRO A 538 -12.69 12.74 19.25
CA PRO A 538 -13.89 12.51 18.46
C PRO A 538 -13.76 13.22 17.10
N PRO A 539 -14.40 12.69 16.04
CA PRO A 539 -14.54 13.42 14.79
C PRO A 539 -15.31 14.72 15.03
N ASP A 540 -14.87 15.80 14.38
CA ASP A 540 -15.61 17.05 14.37
C ASP A 540 -16.90 16.86 13.53
N ALA A 541 -18.03 16.72 14.21
CA ALA A 541 -19.31 16.48 13.58
C ALA A 541 -19.76 17.65 12.69
N ASP A 542 -19.36 18.88 13.00
CA ASP A 542 -19.72 20.06 12.21
C ASP A 542 -18.97 20.05 10.89
N ARG A 543 -17.66 19.84 10.96
CA ARG A 543 -16.83 19.69 9.76
C ARG A 543 -17.25 18.47 8.93
N LEU A 544 -17.54 17.34 9.57
CA LEU A 544 -17.91 16.09 8.89
C LEU A 544 -19.26 16.20 8.13
N LEU A 545 -20.21 16.96 8.67
CA LEU A 545 -21.56 17.09 8.13
C LEU A 545 -21.77 18.33 7.26
N ALA A 546 -20.83 19.30 7.27
CA ALA A 546 -20.99 20.58 6.60
C ALA A 546 -21.40 20.45 5.13
N ASP A 547 -20.64 19.65 4.37
CA ASP A 547 -20.77 19.50 2.91
C ASP A 547 -21.50 18.21 2.50
N ALA A 548 -22.26 17.58 3.41
CA ALA A 548 -22.98 16.35 3.12
C ALA A 548 -24.49 16.60 2.96
N ASP A 549 -25.03 16.32 1.78
CA ASP A 549 -26.48 16.38 1.50
C ASP A 549 -27.22 15.21 2.15
N VAL A 550 -26.58 14.05 2.17
CA VAL A 550 -27.12 12.81 2.76
C VAL A 550 -26.10 12.08 3.60
N VAL A 551 -26.58 11.44 4.66
CA VAL A 551 -25.81 10.55 5.52
C VAL A 551 -26.37 9.14 5.36
N MET A 552 -25.52 8.22 4.92
CA MET A 552 -25.82 6.80 4.79
C MET A 552 -25.31 6.07 6.03
N LEU A 553 -26.22 5.50 6.81
CA LEU A 553 -25.93 4.73 8.02
C LEU A 553 -26.26 3.25 7.76
N PRO A 554 -25.28 2.33 7.79
CA PRO A 554 -25.58 0.91 7.68
C PRO A 554 -26.37 0.44 8.92
N ARG A 555 -27.35 -0.45 8.71
CA ARG A 555 -28.25 -0.95 9.76
C ARG A 555 -27.75 -2.17 10.51
N PHE A 556 -26.67 -2.77 10.03
CA PHE A 556 -25.89 -3.78 10.72
C PHE A 556 -24.66 -3.06 11.29
N ARG A 557 -24.23 -3.40 12.50
CA ARG A 557 -22.98 -2.86 13.03
C ARG A 557 -21.84 -3.51 12.29
N GLU A 558 -21.42 -2.82 11.23
CA GLU A 558 -20.43 -3.30 10.31
C GLU A 558 -19.12 -3.66 11.03
N PHE A 559 -18.76 -2.88 12.07
CA PHE A 559 -17.73 -3.14 13.08
C PHE A 559 -18.02 -2.24 14.30
N ASP A 560 -17.28 -2.40 15.40
CA ASP A 560 -17.24 -1.44 16.53
C ASP A 560 -17.08 0.03 16.05
N ASP A 561 -16.45 0.23 14.89
CA ASP A 561 -16.23 1.54 14.25
C ASP A 561 -17.54 2.29 13.95
N THR A 562 -18.52 1.63 13.32
CA THR A 562 -19.78 2.28 12.92
C THR A 562 -20.58 2.70 14.14
N GLU A 563 -20.68 1.82 15.14
CA GLU A 563 -21.40 2.11 16.37
C GLU A 563 -20.73 3.24 17.15
N ALA A 564 -19.40 3.17 17.30
CA ALA A 564 -18.65 4.21 17.99
C ALA A 564 -18.75 5.55 17.27
N MET A 565 -18.67 5.55 15.93
CA MET A 565 -18.87 6.76 15.13
C MET A 565 -20.26 7.34 15.36
N TRP A 566 -21.32 6.52 15.23
CA TRP A 566 -22.70 6.95 15.42
C TRP A 566 -22.96 7.47 16.83
N LYS A 567 -22.33 6.88 17.85
CA LYS A 567 -22.40 7.37 19.23
C LYS A 567 -21.84 8.79 19.36
N LEU A 568 -20.80 9.13 18.60
CA LEU A 568 -20.15 10.43 18.67
C LEU A 568 -20.84 11.51 17.83
N ILE A 569 -21.37 11.16 16.65
CA ILE A 569 -21.94 12.14 15.71
C ILE A 569 -23.47 12.08 15.57
N GLY A 570 -24.11 11.04 16.11
CA GLY A 570 -25.52 10.73 15.85
C GLY A 570 -26.50 11.81 16.32
N ASP A 571 -26.18 12.53 17.40
CA ASP A 571 -27.00 13.66 17.86
C ASP A 571 -26.95 14.84 16.87
N ALA A 572 -25.76 15.14 16.32
CA ALA A 572 -25.60 16.16 15.29
C ALA A 572 -26.33 15.79 13.99
N VAL A 573 -26.30 14.50 13.61
CA VAL A 573 -27.08 14.00 12.47
C VAL A 573 -28.58 14.18 12.72
N ARG A 574 -29.10 13.73 13.87
CA ARG A 574 -30.53 13.88 14.24
C ARG A 574 -30.99 15.34 14.30
N ALA A 575 -30.09 16.26 14.63
CA ALA A 575 -30.38 17.69 14.68
C ALA A 575 -30.51 18.33 13.28
N ARG A 576 -29.79 17.80 12.27
CA ARG A 576 -29.65 18.43 10.93
C ARG A 576 -30.31 17.68 9.79
N TYR A 577 -30.62 16.40 9.99
CA TYR A 577 -31.12 15.50 8.96
C TYR A 577 -32.38 14.80 9.43
N ASP A 578 -33.25 14.48 8.46
CA ASP A 578 -34.42 13.63 8.68
C ASP A 578 -34.26 12.30 7.92
N ILE A 579 -34.83 11.23 8.45
CA ILE A 579 -34.85 9.93 7.76
C ILE A 579 -35.72 10.08 6.51
N ALA A 580 -35.12 9.91 5.33
CA ALA A 580 -35.82 9.99 4.05
C ALA A 580 -36.16 8.62 3.48
N ALA A 581 -35.35 7.60 3.78
CA ALA A 581 -35.61 6.22 3.38
C ALA A 581 -34.91 5.21 4.30
N GLN A 582 -35.46 3.99 4.35
CA GLN A 582 -34.85 2.84 5.02
C GLN A 582 -35.01 1.59 4.14
N SER A 583 -33.96 0.79 4.07
CA SER A 583 -33.98 -0.58 3.55
C SER A 583 -33.62 -1.56 4.66
N PRO A 584 -33.51 -2.87 4.37
CA PRO A 584 -32.94 -3.83 5.32
C PRO A 584 -31.49 -3.51 5.71
N LEU A 585 -30.70 -2.89 4.82
CA LEU A 585 -29.25 -2.71 5.03
C LEU A 585 -28.83 -1.27 5.36
N TRP A 586 -29.61 -0.26 4.96
CA TRP A 586 -29.24 1.14 5.10
C TRP A 586 -30.38 2.00 5.66
N THR A 587 -30.01 3.06 6.37
CA THR A 587 -30.86 4.22 6.66
C THR A 587 -30.26 5.44 5.97
N LEU A 588 -31.06 6.10 5.13
CA LEU A 588 -30.68 7.34 4.47
C LEU A 588 -31.28 8.52 5.22
N TRP A 589 -30.40 9.38 5.70
CA TRP A 589 -30.74 10.65 6.34
C TRP A 589 -30.48 11.79 5.34
N LYS A 590 -31.45 12.69 5.17
CA LYS A 590 -31.36 13.81 4.22
C LYS A 590 -31.34 15.15 4.96
N LYS A 591 -30.45 16.06 4.56
CA LYS A 591 -30.27 17.37 5.21
C LYS A 591 -31.58 18.15 5.16
N ARG A 592 -31.95 18.80 6.28
CA ARG A 592 -33.16 19.62 6.37
C ARG A 592 -33.07 20.84 5.45
N PRO A 593 -34.15 21.21 4.72
CA PRO A 593 -34.15 22.34 3.80
C PRO A 593 -33.75 23.66 4.48
N ASP A 594 -34.27 23.89 5.68
CA ASP A 594 -34.13 25.15 6.43
C ASP A 594 -32.67 25.43 6.86
N MET A 595 -31.83 24.40 6.88
CA MET A 595 -30.41 24.51 7.24
C MET A 595 -29.52 24.76 6.01
N ALA A 596 -29.99 24.52 4.80
CA ALA A 596 -29.21 24.70 3.58
C ALA A 596 -29.00 26.18 3.19
N HIS A 597 -29.78 27.12 3.76
CA HIS A 597 -29.68 28.55 3.46
C HIS A 597 -28.81 29.35 4.44
N ASN A 598 -28.55 28.85 5.65
CA ASN A 598 -27.80 29.61 6.66
C ASN A 598 -26.27 29.49 6.54
N GLU A 599 -25.75 28.54 5.78
CA GLU A 599 -24.29 28.31 5.65
C GLU A 599 -23.62 29.22 4.58
N GLY A 600 -24.38 29.93 3.75
CA GLY A 600 -23.85 30.88 2.76
C GLY A 600 -23.37 32.23 3.31
N GLY A 601 -23.45 32.45 4.63
CA GLY A 601 -23.27 33.75 5.28
C GLY A 601 -21.93 33.98 5.99
N VAL A 602 -21.03 32.99 6.05
CA VAL A 602 -19.70 33.16 6.67
C VAL A 602 -18.64 32.99 5.59
N LYS A 603 -18.12 34.11 5.09
CA LYS A 603 -16.94 34.18 4.22
C LYS A 603 -15.69 34.46 5.03
#